data_AF-A0A929ZKS0-F1
#
_entry.id   AF-A0A929ZKS0-F1
#
_cell.length_a   1.000
_cell.length_b   1.000
_cell.length_c   1.000
_cell.angle_alpha   90.00
_cell.angle_beta   90.00
_cell.angle_gamma   90.00
#
_symmetry.space_group_name_H-M   'P 1'
#
loop_
_entity.id
_entity.type
_entity.pdbx_description
1 polymer ?
#
loop_
_entity_poly.entity_id
_entity_poly.type
_entity_poly.pdbx_seq_one_letter_code
_entity_poly.pdbx_strand_id
1 'polypeptide(L)'
;MQKFNSLTDTTIDTKLESLLLDRKAPLSEEGMQKILEELTLYMAGDRRFYVAFYPKEDAIKNDSIQASNIDRVDLMQATDGEKYLPVFSTLEGLQKFKPTLQKDEHIYIVTKQDILDFLNLNTKVAAAVLNPLEDDLLLYRMQLQNLIQAQAEQL
;
A
#
# COMPACT_ATOMS: atom_id res chain seq x y z
N MET A 1 2.85 8.69 8.04
CA MET A 1 1.76 8.72 7.04
C MET A 1 1.35 10.16 6.77
N GLN A 2 1.35 10.60 5.52
CA GLN A 2 0.99 11.98 5.13
C GLN A 2 -0.46 12.04 4.67
N LYS A 3 -1.25 13.01 5.15
CA LYS A 3 -2.61 13.24 4.68
C LYS A 3 -2.55 13.71 3.22
N PHE A 4 -3.32 13.07 2.35
CA PHE A 4 -3.34 13.39 0.93
C PHE A 4 -3.85 14.82 0.70
N ASN A 5 -3.13 15.58 -0.13
CA ASN A 5 -3.54 16.90 -0.59
C ASN A 5 -3.46 16.96 -2.12
N SER A 6 -4.61 17.14 -2.77
CA SER A 6 -4.74 17.15 -4.23
C SER A 6 -3.95 18.25 -4.94
N LEU A 7 -3.51 19.28 -4.22
CA LEU A 7 -2.70 20.36 -4.78
C LEU A 7 -1.22 19.99 -4.92
N THR A 8 -0.73 19.06 -4.10
CA THR A 8 0.71 18.74 -3.99
C THR A 8 1.02 17.30 -4.37
N ASP A 9 0.04 16.40 -4.30
CA ASP A 9 0.24 14.95 -4.43
C ASP A 9 -0.30 14.40 -5.75
N THR A 10 0.22 14.91 -6.88
CA THR A 10 -0.25 14.58 -8.23
C THR A 10 0.63 13.58 -8.99
N THR A 11 1.73 13.12 -8.39
CA THR A 11 2.69 12.25 -9.07
C THR A 11 2.19 10.80 -9.09
N ILE A 12 2.14 10.21 -10.28
CA ILE A 12 1.78 8.81 -10.50
C ILE A 12 3.06 8.01 -10.76
N ASP A 13 3.22 6.88 -10.07
CA ASP A 13 4.32 5.95 -10.29
C ASP A 13 4.03 5.05 -11.51
N THR A 14 4.30 5.56 -12.71
CA THR A 14 4.00 4.86 -13.97
C THR A 14 4.81 3.60 -14.18
N LYS A 15 5.99 3.47 -13.55
CA LYS A 15 6.84 2.28 -13.70
C LYS A 15 6.36 1.14 -12.80
N LEU A 16 5.88 1.43 -11.58
CA LEU A 16 5.20 0.41 -10.77
C LEU A 16 3.99 -0.16 -11.51
N GLU A 17 3.14 0.72 -12.07
CA GLU A 17 1.96 0.29 -12.83
C GLU A 17 2.33 -0.60 -14.03
N SER A 18 3.37 -0.24 -14.78
CA SER A 18 3.87 -1.06 -15.89
C SER A 18 4.30 -2.45 -15.41
N LEU A 19 5.07 -2.53 -14.32
CA LEU A 19 5.57 -3.81 -13.81
C LEU A 19 4.42 -4.70 -13.28
N LEU A 20 3.41 -4.10 -12.65
CA LEU A 20 2.23 -4.82 -12.19
C LEU A 20 1.40 -5.35 -13.36
N LEU A 21 1.29 -4.58 -14.44
CA LEU A 21 0.64 -5.01 -15.68
C LEU A 21 1.41 -6.13 -16.38
N ASP A 22 2.73 -5.97 -16.53
CA ASP A 22 3.61 -6.95 -17.19
C ASP A 22 3.57 -8.29 -16.46
N ARG A 23 3.49 -8.29 -15.12
CA ARG A 23 3.35 -9.51 -14.31
C ARG A 23 2.08 -10.31 -14.65
N LYS A 24 1.03 -9.66 -15.16
CA LYS A 24 -0.24 -10.32 -15.55
C LYS A 24 -0.25 -10.82 -17.00
N ALA A 25 0.78 -10.49 -17.78
CA ALA A 25 0.88 -10.92 -19.18
C ALA A 25 1.22 -12.43 -19.28
N PRO A 26 0.83 -13.10 -20.38
CA PRO A 26 1.23 -14.48 -20.64
C PRO A 26 2.72 -14.53 -21.00
N LEU A 27 3.58 -14.65 -19.98
CA LEU A 27 5.03 -14.70 -20.11
C LEU A 27 5.55 -16.14 -20.06
N SER A 28 6.74 -16.37 -20.61
CA SER A 28 7.54 -17.57 -20.31
C SER A 28 7.98 -17.57 -18.84
N GLU A 29 8.45 -18.71 -18.33
CA GLU A 29 9.02 -18.78 -16.96
C GLU A 29 10.16 -17.77 -16.76
N GLU A 30 11.08 -17.69 -17.72
CA GLU A 30 12.19 -16.72 -17.71
C GLU A 30 11.67 -15.27 -17.73
N GLY A 31 10.65 -14.99 -18.54
CA GLY A 31 10.02 -13.66 -18.60
C GLY A 31 9.36 -13.29 -17.26
N MET A 32 8.64 -14.24 -16.65
CA MET A 32 8.02 -14.04 -15.34
C MET A 32 9.07 -13.78 -14.27
N GLN A 33 10.14 -14.58 -14.23
CA GLN A 33 11.22 -14.38 -13.27
C GLN A 33 11.82 -12.98 -13.38
N LYS A 34 12.13 -12.53 -14.61
CA LYS A 34 12.67 -11.19 -14.84
C LYS A 34 11.74 -10.09 -14.35
N ILE A 35 10.44 -10.19 -14.61
CA ILE A 35 9.47 -9.19 -14.15
C ILE A 35 9.37 -9.19 -12.63
N LEU A 36 9.40 -10.35 -11.97
CA LEU A 36 9.38 -10.43 -10.50
C LEU A 36 10.65 -9.85 -9.88
N GLU A 37 11.81 -10.07 -10.49
CA GLU A 37 13.07 -9.46 -10.06
C GLU A 37 13.04 -7.93 -10.22
N GLU A 38 12.61 -7.44 -11.38
CA GLU A 38 12.44 -6.00 -11.62
C GLU A 38 11.43 -5.37 -10.66
N LEU A 39 10.28 -6.02 -10.43
CA LEU A 39 9.28 -5.56 -9.48
C LEU A 39 9.81 -5.52 -8.06
N THR A 40 10.56 -6.54 -7.63
CA THR A 40 11.16 -6.60 -6.30
C THR A 40 12.17 -5.48 -6.10
N LEU A 41 13.08 -5.29 -7.05
CA LEU A 41 14.06 -4.19 -7.03
C LEU A 41 13.35 -2.83 -7.05
N TYR A 42 12.30 -2.70 -7.86
CA TYR A 42 11.55 -1.46 -7.96
C TYR A 42 10.79 -1.13 -6.67
N MET A 43 10.18 -2.13 -6.03
CA MET A 43 9.47 -2.00 -4.75
C MET A 43 10.41 -1.72 -3.58
N ALA A 44 11.67 -2.14 -3.66
CA ALA A 44 12.68 -1.80 -2.66
C ALA A 44 12.96 -0.30 -2.61
N GLY A 45 12.85 0.43 -3.73
CA GLY A 45 13.01 1.89 -3.77
C GLY A 45 11.98 2.67 -2.93
N ASP A 46 12.13 3.99 -2.83
CA ASP A 46 11.16 4.84 -2.11
C ASP A 46 9.82 4.88 -2.87
N ARG A 47 8.81 4.19 -2.32
CA ARG A 47 7.49 4.03 -2.93
C ARG A 47 6.42 4.48 -1.97
N ARG A 48 5.43 5.16 -2.56
CA ARG A 48 4.29 5.73 -1.88
C ARG A 48 3.04 5.00 -2.33
N PHE A 49 2.18 4.70 -1.38
CA PHE A 49 0.90 4.05 -1.59
C PHE A 49 -0.21 4.90 -1.01
N TYR A 50 -1.42 4.72 -1.50
CA TYR A 50 -2.62 5.40 -1.04
C TYR A 50 -3.47 4.44 -0.22
N VAL A 51 -3.98 4.92 0.92
CA VAL A 51 -4.83 4.16 1.82
C VAL A 51 -5.90 5.09 2.41
N ALA A 52 -7.11 4.58 2.61
CA ALA A 52 -8.15 5.32 3.33
C ALA A 52 -8.17 4.88 4.80
N PHE A 53 -8.03 5.84 5.72
CA PHE A 53 -8.03 5.59 7.16
C PHE A 53 -8.99 6.53 7.87
N TYR A 54 -9.47 6.09 9.02
CA TYR A 54 -10.14 6.94 9.99
C TYR A 54 -9.15 7.22 11.12
N PRO A 55 -8.54 8.41 11.14
CA PRO A 55 -7.69 8.81 12.24
C PRO A 55 -8.52 9.09 13.50
N LYS A 56 -7.86 9.09 14.67
CA LYS A 56 -8.43 9.60 15.92
C LYS A 56 -8.76 11.08 15.79
N GLU A 57 -9.77 11.55 16.53
CA GLU A 57 -10.29 12.93 16.42
C GLU A 57 -9.22 14.02 16.58
N ASP A 58 -8.28 13.81 17.50
CA ASP A 58 -7.16 14.71 17.77
C ASP A 58 -6.11 14.74 16.66
N ALA A 59 -6.04 13.68 15.84
CA ALA A 59 -5.11 13.53 14.74
C ALA A 59 -5.67 13.96 13.38
N ILE A 60 -6.99 14.14 13.23
CA ILE A 60 -7.64 14.55 11.96
C ILE A 60 -7.04 15.83 11.37
N LYS A 61 -6.69 16.78 12.23
CA LYS A 61 -6.19 18.11 11.85
C LYS A 61 -4.71 18.11 11.46
N ASN A 62 -4.00 17.01 11.71
CA ASN A 62 -2.58 16.92 11.43
C ASN A 62 -2.35 16.50 9.98
N ASP A 63 -1.39 17.15 9.32
CA ASP A 63 -0.98 16.79 7.96
C ASP A 63 -0.17 15.48 7.92
N SER A 64 0.37 15.05 9.06
CA SER A 64 1.09 13.80 9.20
C SER A 64 0.71 13.10 10.50
N ILE A 65 0.49 11.80 10.42
CA ILE A 65 0.11 10.94 11.54
C ILE A 65 0.95 9.66 11.56
N GLN A 66 1.05 9.03 12.73
CA GLN A 66 1.64 7.71 12.90
C GLN A 66 0.56 6.62 12.84
N ALA A 67 0.97 5.37 12.63
CA ALA A 67 0.05 4.23 12.62
C ALA A 67 -0.79 4.12 13.92
N SER A 68 -0.23 4.52 15.06
CA SER A 68 -0.91 4.54 16.37
C SER A 68 -2.02 5.58 16.48
N ASN A 69 -2.08 6.55 15.55
CA ASN A 69 -3.14 7.54 15.47
C ASN A 69 -4.34 7.08 14.63
N ILE A 70 -4.28 5.89 14.02
CA ILE A 70 -5.42 5.31 13.30
C ILE A 70 -6.39 4.73 14.34
N ASP A 71 -7.67 5.13 14.23
CA ASP A 71 -8.76 4.61 15.05
C ASP A 71 -9.37 3.36 14.41
N ARG A 72 -9.70 3.45 13.12
CA ARG A 72 -10.26 2.34 12.34
C ARG A 72 -9.84 2.39 10.87
N VAL A 73 -10.02 1.25 10.21
CA VAL A 73 -9.84 1.10 8.75
C VAL A 73 -10.81 0.04 8.23
N ASP A 74 -11.29 0.22 7.01
CA ASP A 74 -12.05 -0.80 6.31
C ASP A 74 -11.09 -1.88 5.78
N LEU A 75 -11.05 -3.02 6.45
CA LEU A 75 -10.23 -4.16 6.06
C LEU A 75 -10.97 -5.06 5.08
N MET A 76 -10.23 -5.69 4.17
CA MET A 76 -10.74 -6.81 3.38
C MET A 76 -10.68 -8.09 4.20
N GLN A 77 -11.64 -8.99 3.99
CA GLN A 77 -11.65 -10.30 4.61
C GLN A 77 -11.75 -11.38 3.53
N ALA A 78 -10.82 -12.34 3.54
CA ALA A 78 -10.86 -13.52 2.69
C ALA A 78 -11.85 -14.57 3.23
N THR A 79 -12.13 -15.57 2.40
CA THR A 79 -13.08 -16.65 2.71
C THR A 79 -12.65 -17.53 3.88
N ASP A 80 -11.35 -17.62 4.14
CA ASP A 80 -10.75 -18.30 5.30
C ASP A 80 -10.78 -17.45 6.58
N GLY A 81 -11.27 -16.22 6.50
CA GLY A 81 -11.38 -15.28 7.61
C GLY A 81 -10.13 -14.40 7.82
N GLU A 82 -9.07 -14.57 7.02
CA GLU A 82 -7.90 -13.69 7.07
C GLU A 82 -8.27 -12.26 6.67
N LYS A 83 -7.61 -11.27 7.30
CA LYS A 83 -7.87 -9.86 7.06
C LYS A 83 -6.67 -9.18 6.42
N TYR A 84 -6.95 -8.32 5.44
CA TYR A 84 -5.93 -7.60 4.70
C TYR A 84 -6.21 -6.10 4.69
N LEU A 85 -5.14 -5.32 4.76
CA LEU A 85 -5.20 -3.87 4.57
C LEU A 85 -5.20 -3.56 3.07
N PRO A 86 -6.26 -2.97 2.49
CA PRO A 86 -6.23 -2.52 1.11
C PRO A 86 -5.30 -1.31 0.97
N VAL A 87 -4.34 -1.41 0.05
CA VAL A 87 -3.42 -0.30 -0.32
C VAL A 87 -3.37 -0.17 -1.83
N PHE A 88 -3.13 1.04 -2.33
CA PHE A 88 -3.20 1.32 -3.76
C PHE A 88 -1.92 2.00 -4.25
N SER A 89 -1.41 1.60 -5.42
CA SER A 89 -0.29 2.28 -6.08
C SER A 89 -0.68 3.65 -6.63
N THR A 90 -1.97 3.84 -6.94
CA THR A 90 -2.51 5.08 -7.50
C THR A 90 -3.75 5.56 -6.74
N LEU A 91 -3.95 6.89 -6.74
CA LEU A 91 -5.18 7.49 -6.22
C LEU A 91 -6.41 7.03 -7.02
N GLU A 92 -6.27 6.88 -8.35
CA GLU A 92 -7.35 6.42 -9.21
C GLU A 92 -7.80 5.00 -8.84
N GLY A 93 -6.86 4.09 -8.55
CA GLY A 93 -7.18 2.75 -8.07
C GLY A 93 -7.96 2.78 -6.76
N LEU A 94 -7.54 3.61 -5.80
CA LEU A 94 -8.29 3.82 -4.55
C LEU A 94 -9.69 4.35 -4.83
N GLN A 95 -9.84 5.36 -5.68
CA GLN A 95 -11.13 5.97 -6.00
C GLN A 95 -12.06 5.04 -6.78
N LYS A 96 -11.54 4.12 -7.59
CA LYS A 96 -12.35 3.07 -8.22
C LYS A 96 -12.85 2.05 -7.20
N PHE A 97 -11.97 1.60 -6.31
CA PHE A 97 -12.31 0.65 -5.26
C PHE A 97 -13.26 1.26 -4.21
N LYS A 98 -13.04 2.52 -3.86
CA LYS A 98 -13.81 3.29 -2.89
C LYS A 98 -14.16 4.68 -3.44
N PRO A 99 -15.24 4.79 -4.24
CA PRO A 99 -15.64 6.05 -4.90
C PRO A 99 -16.10 7.15 -3.95
N THR A 100 -16.46 6.81 -2.72
CA THR A 100 -16.92 7.77 -1.72
C THR A 100 -16.28 7.44 -0.38
N LEU A 101 -15.61 8.44 0.20
CA LEU A 101 -15.11 8.38 1.57
C LEU A 101 -16.26 8.57 2.55
N GLN A 102 -16.26 7.80 3.63
CA GLN A 102 -17.23 7.99 4.70
C GLN A 102 -16.85 9.22 5.53
N LYS A 103 -17.76 9.63 6.42
CA LYS A 103 -17.50 10.73 7.35
C LYS A 103 -16.26 10.42 8.20
N ASP A 104 -15.38 11.41 8.32
CA ASP A 104 -14.13 11.37 9.11
C ASP A 104 -13.08 10.38 8.56
N GLU A 105 -13.31 9.84 7.36
CA GLU A 105 -12.33 9.06 6.61
C GLU A 105 -11.49 9.98 5.73
N HIS A 106 -10.19 9.71 5.70
CA HIS A 106 -9.24 10.50 4.92
C HIS A 106 -8.29 9.58 4.16
N ILE A 107 -7.86 10.05 2.98
CA ILE A 107 -6.81 9.38 2.22
C ILE A 107 -5.46 9.81 2.79
N TYR A 108 -4.59 8.82 3.00
CA TYR A 108 -3.22 8.99 3.40
C TYR A 108 -2.29 8.38 2.37
N ILE A 109 -1.17 9.06 2.18
CA ILE A 109 -0.01 8.57 1.46
C ILE A 109 0.92 7.91 2.47
N VAL A 110 1.24 6.66 2.22
CA VAL A 110 1.99 5.81 3.14
C VAL A 110 3.21 5.20 2.47
N THR A 111 4.27 5.01 3.24
CA THR A 111 5.47 4.29 2.83
C THR A 111 5.38 2.81 3.22
N LYS A 112 6.36 2.00 2.78
CA LYS A 112 6.50 0.61 3.25
C LYS A 112 6.64 0.53 4.78
N GLN A 113 7.36 1.47 5.40
CA GLN A 113 7.55 1.53 6.85
C GLN A 113 6.22 1.82 7.56
N ASP A 114 5.43 2.77 7.06
CA ASP A 114 4.10 3.08 7.61
C ASP A 114 3.16 1.86 7.57
N ILE A 115 3.19 1.10 6.47
CA ILE A 115 2.41 -0.14 6.33
C ILE A 115 2.89 -1.18 7.34
N LEU A 116 4.21 -1.38 7.46
CA LEU A 116 4.79 -2.33 8.41
C LEU A 116 4.42 -1.97 9.86
N ASP A 117 4.51 -0.68 10.22
CA ASP A 117 4.16 -0.19 11.55
C ASP A 117 2.68 -0.43 11.86
N PHE A 118 1.78 -0.16 10.89
CA PHE A 118 0.37 -0.47 11.02
C PHE A 118 0.13 -1.97 11.25
N LEU A 119 0.76 -2.83 10.46
CA LEU A 119 0.64 -4.27 10.62
C LEU A 119 1.18 -4.73 11.98
N ASN A 120 2.30 -4.19 12.46
CA ASN A 120 2.85 -4.55 13.77
C ASN A 120 1.92 -4.19 14.93
N LEU A 121 1.22 -3.06 14.85
CA LEU A 121 0.21 -2.68 15.83
C LEU A 121 -1.09 -3.49 15.72
N ASN A 122 -1.41 -4.00 14.52
CA ASN A 122 -2.63 -4.74 14.22
C ASN A 122 -2.35 -6.20 13.87
N THR A 123 -1.97 -7.00 14.88
CA THR A 123 -1.53 -8.40 14.70
C THR A 123 -2.57 -9.32 14.06
N LYS A 124 -3.85 -8.95 14.07
CA LYS A 124 -4.95 -9.70 13.42
C LYS A 124 -5.07 -9.42 11.91
N VAL A 125 -4.30 -8.47 11.37
CA VAL A 125 -4.21 -8.20 9.93
C VAL A 125 -3.01 -8.97 9.39
N ALA A 126 -3.23 -9.83 8.41
CA ALA A 126 -2.21 -10.74 7.90
C ALA A 126 -1.16 -9.99 7.06
N ALA A 127 -1.62 -9.18 6.11
CA ALA A 127 -0.79 -8.43 5.17
C ALA A 127 -1.51 -7.18 4.66
N ALA A 128 -0.79 -6.33 3.93
CA ALA A 128 -1.41 -5.40 3.00
C ALA A 128 -1.63 -6.09 1.65
N VAL A 129 -2.72 -5.75 0.97
CA VAL A 129 -3.00 -6.17 -0.41
C VAL A 129 -2.90 -4.95 -1.31
N LEU A 130 -1.98 -4.99 -2.26
CA LEU A 130 -1.77 -3.91 -3.23
C LEU A 130 -2.73 -4.07 -4.40
N ASN A 131 -3.45 -3.00 -4.73
CA ASN A 131 -4.48 -2.92 -5.77
C ASN A 131 -5.42 -4.14 -5.74
N PRO A 132 -6.17 -4.32 -4.63
CA PRO A 132 -7.06 -5.45 -4.50
C PRO A 132 -8.06 -5.55 -5.66
N LEU A 133 -8.36 -6.77 -6.09
CA LEU A 133 -9.18 -7.15 -7.25
C LEU A 133 -8.54 -6.87 -8.62
N GLU A 134 -7.37 -6.23 -8.67
CA GLU A 134 -6.64 -5.95 -9.91
C GLU A 134 -5.28 -6.64 -9.96
N ASP A 135 -4.50 -6.54 -8.89
CA ASP A 135 -3.16 -7.13 -8.77
C ASP A 135 -3.07 -8.14 -7.63
N ASP A 136 -3.78 -7.92 -6.53
CA ASP A 136 -3.82 -8.79 -5.36
C ASP A 136 -2.41 -9.18 -4.85
N LEU A 137 -1.43 -8.26 -4.98
CA LEU A 137 -0.08 -8.50 -4.48
C LEU A 137 -0.07 -8.35 -2.96
N LEU A 138 0.15 -9.46 -2.26
CA LEU A 138 0.24 -9.48 -0.81
C LEU A 138 1.63 -9.02 -0.34
N LEU A 139 1.64 -8.07 0.58
CA LEU A 139 2.82 -7.51 1.24
C LEU A 139 2.76 -7.90 2.73
N TYR A 140 3.32 -9.07 3.04
CA TYR A 140 3.45 -9.56 4.41
C TYR A 140 4.54 -8.80 5.18
N ARG A 141 4.50 -8.86 6.52
CA ARG A 141 5.49 -8.20 7.39
C ARG A 141 6.94 -8.53 7.01
N MET A 142 7.25 -9.82 6.81
CA MET A 142 8.58 -10.27 6.41
C MET A 142 9.01 -9.70 5.05
N GLN A 143 8.10 -9.64 4.08
CA GLN A 143 8.41 -9.07 2.77
C GLN A 143 8.66 -7.56 2.86
N LEU A 144 7.83 -6.83 3.62
CA LEU A 144 8.03 -5.40 3.86
C LEU A 144 9.37 -5.14 4.56
N GLN A 145 9.72 -5.93 5.59
CA GLN A 145 11.01 -5.85 6.26
C GLN A 145 12.18 -6.05 5.30
N ASN A 146 12.11 -7.10 4.46
CA ASN A 146 13.16 -7.37 3.47
C ASN A 146 13.30 -6.23 2.45
N LEU A 147 12.17 -5.68 1.95
CA LEU A 147 12.19 -4.56 1.01
C LEU A 147 12.77 -3.29 1.64
N ILE A 148 12.47 -3.02 2.91
CA ILE A 148 13.00 -1.87 3.65
C ILE A 148 14.50 -2.06 3.91
N GLN A 149 14.94 -3.26 4.28
CA GLN A 149 16.35 -3.55 4.48
C GLN A 149 17.14 -3.41 3.17
N ALA A 150 16.64 -3.99 2.07
CA ALA A 150 17.28 -3.87 0.76
C ALA A 150 17.40 -2.40 0.31
N GLN A 151 16.44 -1.55 0.67
CA GLN A 151 16.51 -0.10 0.43
C GLN A 151 17.68 0.55 1.19
N ALA A 152 17.86 0.18 2.47
CA ALA A 152 18.92 0.73 3.31
C ALA A 152 20.32 0.30 2.85
N GLU A 153 20.44 -0.90 2.27
CA GLU A 153 21.72 -1.42 1.72
C GLU A 153 22.11 -0.77 0.38
N GLN A 154 21.19 -0.05 -0.27
CA GLN A 154 21.42 0.68 -1.52
C GLN A 154 21.81 2.16 -1.32
N LEU A 155 21.76 2.67 -0.08
CA LEU A 155 22.10 4.04 0.33
C LEU A 155 23.48 4.11 0.97
#